data_AF-A0AAD8EPY8-F1
#
_entry.id   AF-A0AAD8EPY8-F1
#
_cell.length_a   1.000
_cell.length_b   1.000
_cell.length_c   1.000
_cell.angle_alpha   90.00
_cell.angle_beta   90.00
_cell.angle_gamma   90.00
#
_symmetry.space_group_name_H-M   'P 1'
#
loop_
_entity.id
_entity.type
_entity.pdbx_description
1 polymer ?
#
loop_
_entity_poly.entity_id
_entity_poly.type
_entity_poly.pdbx_seq_one_letter_code
_entity_poly.pdbx_strand_id
1 'polypeptide(L)'
;DSPSKDEYVEGVVCNESDIKENEMKACQLGDAGKVLVVKHNGKISAVGAKCTHYGAPLVNGALGDGKVRCPWHGACFDAVTGDIEDYPGLDSLPCFQVEIKKDGGVHVRAKRDLVKSSRVTKPMVKRNPSDPTTIAIIGGGPAGLVCAEVLRQKECGFTGRIVLICMEPNLPYDRCKVGKALELKIGQIILRKESFYKEHDIEFMKSTEVTGIDTSSKILKLGTGSDLEYTKVFIATGGLARRPNVPGSNLKNVFVLRTVEDSNAIYDLINKEANIVVLGASYR
;
A
#
# COMPACT_ATOMS: atom_id res chain seq x y z
N ASP A 1 0.49 12.22 32.79
CA ASP A 1 -0.63 12.62 31.90
C ASP A 1 -1.55 11.45 31.65
N SER A 2 -2.70 11.43 32.31
CA SER A 2 -3.79 10.51 31.95
C SER A 2 -4.30 10.92 30.57
N PRO A 3 -4.34 10.03 29.56
CA PRO A 3 -4.87 10.37 28.25
C PRO A 3 -6.30 10.91 28.41
N SER A 4 -6.61 12.04 27.77
CA SER A 4 -7.92 12.68 27.90
C SER A 4 -9.01 11.67 27.50
N LYS A 5 -10.13 11.66 28.23
CA LYS A 5 -11.27 10.78 27.94
C LYS A 5 -11.82 10.93 26.51
N ASP A 6 -11.43 11.99 25.80
CA ASP A 6 -11.82 12.27 24.42
C ASP A 6 -10.95 11.57 23.34
N GLU A 7 -9.79 10.98 23.66
CA GLU A 7 -8.93 10.30 22.66
C GLU A 7 -9.42 8.86 22.36
N TYR A 8 -9.97 8.21 23.38
CA TYR A 8 -10.42 6.82 23.29
C TYR A 8 -11.95 6.72 23.26
N VAL A 9 -12.43 5.63 22.70
CA VAL A 9 -13.82 5.20 22.77
C VAL A 9 -13.84 3.78 23.31
N GLU A 10 -14.83 3.48 24.14
CA GLU A 10 -15.05 2.14 24.66
C GLU A 10 -16.53 1.83 24.77
N GLY A 11 -16.88 0.56 24.59
CA GLY A 11 -18.27 0.12 24.70
C GLY A 11 -18.46 -1.34 24.30
N VAL A 12 -19.64 -1.87 24.64
CA VAL A 12 -20.09 -3.19 24.19
C VAL A 12 -20.54 -3.08 22.73
N VAL A 13 -19.95 -3.88 21.85
CA VAL A 13 -20.19 -3.81 20.39
C VAL A 13 -21.12 -4.93 19.89
N CYS A 14 -21.17 -6.06 20.58
CA CYS A 14 -22.11 -7.17 20.40
C CYS A 14 -22.02 -8.12 21.61
N ASN A 15 -22.88 -9.13 21.68
CA ASN A 15 -22.66 -10.28 22.56
C ASN A 15 -21.82 -11.36 21.87
N GLU A 16 -21.13 -12.17 22.65
CA GLU A 16 -20.37 -13.32 22.15
C GLU A 16 -21.28 -14.33 21.42
N SER A 17 -22.53 -14.48 21.85
CA SER A 17 -23.53 -15.32 21.19
C SER A 17 -23.95 -14.82 19.80
N ASP A 18 -23.67 -13.54 19.49
CA ASP A 18 -24.11 -12.90 18.25
C ASP A 18 -23.12 -13.09 17.09
N ILE A 19 -22.03 -13.84 17.33
CA ILE A 19 -20.99 -14.16 16.35
C ILE A 19 -20.59 -15.63 16.46
N LYS A 20 -20.72 -16.36 15.36
CA LYS A 20 -20.38 -17.79 15.28
C LYS A 20 -18.89 -17.98 15.05
N GLU A 21 -18.42 -19.20 15.27
CA GLU A 21 -17.07 -19.60 14.90
C GLU A 21 -16.84 -19.41 13.39
N ASN A 22 -15.69 -18.86 13.01
CA ASN A 22 -15.35 -18.47 11.64
C ASN A 22 -16.28 -17.41 11.02
N GLU A 23 -16.81 -16.52 11.85
CA GLU A 23 -17.60 -15.37 11.41
C GLU A 23 -16.88 -14.05 11.69
N MET A 24 -17.22 -13.04 10.88
CA MET A 24 -16.84 -11.66 11.12
C MET A 24 -18.07 -10.75 11.08
N LYS A 25 -18.09 -9.73 11.95
CA LYS A 25 -19.22 -8.83 12.13
C LYS A 25 -18.75 -7.39 12.21
N ALA A 26 -19.35 -6.51 11.41
CA ALA A 26 -19.11 -5.08 11.53
C ALA A 26 -20.01 -4.50 12.64
N CYS A 27 -19.41 -3.99 13.70
CA CYS A 27 -20.12 -3.45 14.85
C CYS A 27 -19.82 -1.97 15.02
N GLN A 28 -20.84 -1.19 15.44
CA GLN A 28 -20.67 0.23 15.75
C GLN A 28 -20.02 0.38 17.13
N LEU A 29 -18.97 1.21 17.23
CA LEU A 29 -18.29 1.53 18.48
C LEU A 29 -18.53 3.01 18.82
N GLY A 30 -19.59 3.26 19.60
CA GLY A 30 -20.05 4.61 19.93
C GLY A 30 -20.24 5.48 18.67
N ASP A 31 -19.76 6.72 18.73
CA ASP A 31 -19.74 7.69 17.64
C ASP A 31 -18.45 7.62 16.78
N ALA A 32 -17.46 6.81 17.18
CA ALA A 32 -16.15 6.77 16.51
C ALA A 32 -16.17 6.08 15.14
N GLY A 33 -17.08 5.13 14.94
CA GLY A 33 -17.23 4.40 13.68
C GLY A 33 -17.44 2.90 13.87
N LYS A 34 -17.13 2.13 12.84
CA LYS A 34 -17.28 0.67 12.85
C LYS A 34 -15.95 -0.03 13.09
N VAL A 35 -16.01 -1.11 13.86
CA VAL A 35 -14.93 -2.10 14.02
C VAL A 35 -15.38 -3.44 13.44
N LEU A 36 -14.44 -4.27 13.01
CA LEU A 36 -14.71 -5.64 12.57
C LEU A 36 -14.37 -6.60 13.71
N VAL A 37 -15.40 -7.17 14.33
CA VAL A 37 -15.25 -8.25 15.30
C VAL A 37 -15.10 -9.55 14.54
N VAL A 38 -14.12 -10.37 14.91
CA VAL A 38 -13.85 -11.67 14.28
C VAL A 38 -13.82 -12.73 15.35
N LYS A 39 -14.49 -13.86 15.12
CA LYS A 39 -14.38 -15.05 15.99
C LYS A 39 -13.72 -16.18 15.22
N HIS A 40 -12.55 -16.59 15.70
CA HIS A 40 -11.74 -17.64 15.08
C HIS A 40 -10.94 -18.41 16.15
N ASN A 41 -10.92 -19.74 16.04
CA ASN A 41 -10.38 -20.67 17.03
C ASN A 41 -10.87 -20.40 18.46
N GLY A 42 -12.17 -20.11 18.61
CA GLY A 42 -12.79 -19.80 19.90
C GLY A 42 -12.34 -18.48 20.54
N LYS A 43 -11.56 -17.65 19.83
CA LYS A 43 -11.12 -16.33 20.29
C LYS A 43 -11.85 -15.23 19.53
N ILE A 44 -12.19 -14.15 20.24
CA ILE A 44 -12.75 -12.94 19.64
C ILE A 44 -11.68 -11.86 19.60
N SER A 45 -11.47 -11.29 18.41
CA SER A 45 -10.63 -10.12 18.17
C SER A 45 -11.44 -8.99 17.54
N ALA A 46 -10.88 -7.77 17.55
CA ALA A 46 -11.47 -6.62 16.89
C ALA A 46 -10.41 -5.83 16.12
N VAL A 47 -10.64 -5.63 14.83
CA VAL A 47 -9.74 -4.92 13.91
C VAL A 47 -10.46 -3.79 13.17
N GLY A 48 -9.72 -2.98 12.42
CA GLY A 48 -10.28 -1.96 11.53
C GLY A 48 -11.31 -2.54 10.54
N ALA A 49 -12.45 -1.87 10.36
CA ALA A 49 -13.55 -2.40 9.53
C ALA A 49 -13.40 -2.18 8.02
N LYS A 50 -12.40 -1.42 7.59
CA LYS A 50 -12.20 -1.02 6.19
C LYS A 50 -10.82 -1.44 5.71
N CYS A 51 -10.76 -1.95 4.47
CA CYS A 51 -9.51 -2.30 3.83
C CYS A 51 -8.59 -1.08 3.71
N THR A 52 -7.31 -1.24 4.07
CA THR A 52 -6.30 -0.18 3.97
C THR A 52 -5.91 0.21 2.54
N HIS A 53 -6.42 -0.48 1.53
CA HIS A 53 -6.25 -0.09 0.14
C HIS A 53 -7.25 1.00 -0.25
N TYR A 54 -8.46 0.64 -0.67
CA TYR A 54 -9.52 1.58 -1.12
C TYR A 54 -10.71 1.68 -0.16
N GLY A 55 -10.58 1.22 1.09
CA GLY A 55 -11.63 1.40 2.09
C GLY A 55 -12.84 0.46 1.96
N ALA A 56 -12.71 -0.63 1.20
CA ALA A 56 -13.74 -1.66 1.07
C ALA A 56 -14.20 -2.15 2.46
N PRO A 57 -15.50 -2.27 2.73
CA PRO A 57 -15.98 -2.85 3.98
C PRO A 57 -15.54 -4.31 4.09
N LEU A 58 -14.72 -4.62 5.09
CA LEU A 58 -14.10 -5.95 5.22
C LEU A 58 -15.09 -7.03 5.62
N VAL A 59 -16.21 -6.66 6.26
CA VAL A 59 -17.32 -7.56 6.56
C VAL A 59 -17.94 -8.21 5.31
N ASN A 60 -17.76 -7.59 4.13
CA ASN A 60 -18.22 -8.16 2.86
C ASN A 60 -17.15 -9.06 2.21
N GLY A 61 -16.00 -9.24 2.86
CA GLY A 61 -14.88 -10.05 2.39
C GLY A 61 -15.03 -11.53 2.74
N ALA A 62 -13.89 -12.21 2.80
CA ALA A 62 -13.80 -13.59 3.25
C ALA A 62 -12.93 -13.71 4.51
N LEU A 63 -13.28 -14.63 5.40
CA LEU A 63 -12.46 -15.02 6.55
C LEU A 63 -12.03 -16.47 6.36
N GLY A 64 -10.73 -16.74 6.52
CA GLY A 64 -10.19 -18.10 6.50
C GLY A 64 -8.82 -18.15 7.14
N ASP A 65 -8.53 -19.20 7.91
CA ASP A 65 -7.25 -19.41 8.62
C ASP A 65 -6.80 -18.19 9.45
N GLY A 66 -7.75 -17.54 10.13
CA GLY A 66 -7.48 -16.34 10.93
C GLY A 66 -7.15 -15.10 10.10
N LYS A 67 -7.42 -15.10 8.79
CA LYS A 67 -7.12 -14.00 7.88
C LYS A 67 -8.37 -13.43 7.24
N VAL A 68 -8.46 -12.10 7.20
CA VAL A 68 -9.53 -11.34 6.54
C VAL A 68 -9.04 -10.92 5.15
N ARG A 69 -9.74 -11.35 4.10
CA ARG A 69 -9.46 -10.99 2.71
C ARG A 69 -10.49 -10.01 2.17
N CYS A 70 -9.99 -8.89 1.66
CA CYS A 70 -10.79 -7.80 1.08
C CYS A 70 -11.56 -8.25 -0.16
N PRO A 71 -12.86 -7.88 -0.29
CA PRO A 71 -13.70 -8.34 -1.40
C PRO A 71 -13.38 -7.72 -2.77
N TRP A 72 -12.65 -6.60 -2.81
CA TRP A 72 -12.41 -5.88 -4.07
C TRP A 72 -11.15 -6.33 -4.79
N HIS A 73 -10.03 -6.34 -4.07
CA HIS A 73 -8.70 -6.55 -4.68
C HIS A 73 -7.89 -7.61 -3.95
N GLY A 74 -8.48 -8.31 -2.97
CA GLY A 74 -7.84 -9.43 -2.30
C GLY A 74 -6.79 -9.08 -1.26
N ALA A 75 -6.56 -7.80 -0.91
CA ALA A 75 -5.67 -7.46 0.21
C ALA A 75 -6.04 -8.26 1.46
N CYS A 76 -5.05 -8.86 2.12
CA CYS A 76 -5.25 -9.82 3.19
C CYS A 76 -4.61 -9.33 4.48
N PHE A 77 -5.31 -9.54 5.60
CA PHE A 77 -4.90 -9.07 6.91
C PHE A 77 -5.02 -10.19 7.94
N ASP A 78 -4.09 -10.25 8.88
CA ASP A 78 -4.26 -11.09 10.07
C ASP A 78 -5.40 -10.54 10.93
N ALA A 79 -6.33 -11.40 11.35
CA ALA A 79 -7.53 -10.99 12.09
C ALA A 79 -7.25 -10.66 13.56
N VAL A 80 -6.05 -10.97 14.07
CA VAL A 80 -5.66 -10.76 15.47
C VAL A 80 -4.65 -9.62 15.59
N THR A 81 -3.61 -9.60 14.75
CA THR A 81 -2.57 -8.56 14.76
C THR A 81 -2.89 -7.41 13.81
N GLY A 82 -3.81 -7.63 12.85
CA GLY A 82 -4.19 -6.63 11.86
C GLY A 82 -3.16 -6.50 10.74
N ASP A 83 -2.06 -7.27 10.80
CA ASP A 83 -0.95 -7.11 9.89
C ASP A 83 -1.37 -7.35 8.45
N ILE A 84 -0.89 -6.50 7.54
CA ILE A 84 -0.98 -6.76 6.11
C ILE A 84 -0.15 -8.01 5.78
N GLU A 85 -0.84 -9.02 5.24
CA GLU A 85 -0.31 -10.35 4.88
C GLU A 85 -0.25 -10.52 3.36
N ASP A 86 -1.09 -9.80 2.62
CA ASP A 86 -1.10 -9.81 1.15
C ASP A 86 -1.54 -8.44 0.61
N TYR A 87 -0.82 -7.98 -0.42
CA TYR A 87 -1.02 -6.70 -1.10
C TYR A 87 -2.36 -6.69 -1.88
N PRO A 88 -2.89 -5.55 -2.36
CA PRO A 88 -2.27 -4.22 -2.59
C PRO A 88 -2.36 -3.21 -1.44
N GLY A 89 -2.83 -3.57 -0.25
CA GLY A 89 -2.75 -2.65 0.91
C GLY A 89 -1.30 -2.40 1.35
N LEU A 90 -0.95 -1.16 1.68
CA LEU A 90 0.38 -0.83 2.23
C LEU A 90 0.42 -0.84 3.76
N ASP A 91 -0.71 -0.51 4.38
CA ASP A 91 -0.83 -0.36 5.83
C ASP A 91 -1.54 -1.58 6.42
N SER A 92 -1.21 -1.89 7.68
CA SER A 92 -1.93 -2.85 8.51
C SER A 92 -3.26 -2.25 8.99
N LEU A 93 -4.20 -3.10 9.39
CA LEU A 93 -5.36 -2.69 10.16
C LEU A 93 -4.95 -2.38 11.60
N PRO A 94 -5.59 -1.39 12.24
CA PRO A 94 -5.49 -1.24 13.68
C PRO A 94 -6.16 -2.42 14.38
N CYS A 95 -5.57 -2.85 15.49
CA CYS A 95 -6.16 -3.81 16.41
C CYS A 95 -6.60 -3.12 17.69
N PHE A 96 -7.74 -3.55 18.20
CA PHE A 96 -8.37 -2.94 19.36
C PHE A 96 -8.38 -3.89 20.55
N GLN A 97 -8.37 -3.31 21.75
CA GLN A 97 -8.43 -4.10 22.97
C GLN A 97 -9.83 -4.70 23.11
N VAL A 98 -9.91 -6.02 23.28
CA VAL A 98 -11.17 -6.76 23.46
C VAL A 98 -11.20 -7.39 24.85
N GLU A 99 -12.33 -7.26 25.54
CA GLU A 99 -12.62 -7.93 26.80
C GLU A 99 -14.04 -8.52 26.74
N ILE A 100 -14.18 -9.81 27.04
CA ILE A 100 -15.49 -10.45 27.15
C ILE A 100 -15.96 -10.31 28.60
N LYS A 101 -17.07 -9.61 28.81
CA LYS A 101 -17.67 -9.41 30.13
C LYS A 101 -18.43 -10.67 30.58
N LYS A 102 -18.72 -10.78 31.89
CA LYS A 102 -19.37 -11.96 32.49
C LYS A 102 -20.76 -12.25 31.93
N ASP A 103 -21.45 -11.23 31.43
CA ASP A 103 -22.74 -11.30 30.77
C ASP A 103 -22.64 -11.71 29.29
N GLY A 104 -21.42 -11.96 28.78
CA GLY A 104 -21.15 -12.29 27.38
C GLY A 104 -20.95 -11.06 26.48
N GLY A 105 -21.01 -9.84 27.02
CA GLY A 105 -20.80 -8.62 26.24
C GLY A 105 -19.34 -8.51 25.74
N VAL A 106 -19.17 -8.37 24.43
CA VAL A 106 -17.87 -8.10 23.80
C VAL A 106 -17.59 -6.60 23.92
N HIS A 107 -16.72 -6.23 24.85
CA HIS A 107 -16.31 -4.87 25.10
C HIS A 107 -15.05 -4.53 24.30
N VAL A 108 -15.08 -3.44 23.54
CA VAL A 108 -13.94 -2.99 22.72
C VAL A 108 -13.51 -1.61 23.19
N ARG A 109 -12.20 -1.42 23.37
CA ARG A 109 -11.58 -0.11 23.63
C ARG A 109 -10.59 0.23 22.50
N ALA A 110 -10.75 1.42 21.93
CA ALA A 110 -10.01 1.84 20.74
C ALA A 110 -9.65 3.34 20.79
N LYS A 111 -8.53 3.72 20.16
CA LYS A 111 -8.25 5.13 19.84
C LYS A 111 -9.17 5.57 18.71
N ARG A 112 -9.84 6.72 18.86
CA ARG A 112 -10.82 7.22 17.89
C ARG A 112 -10.23 7.41 16.50
N ASP A 113 -9.03 7.96 16.39
CA ASP A 113 -8.40 8.20 15.09
C ASP A 113 -8.06 6.92 14.34
N LEU A 114 -7.74 5.83 15.06
CA LEU A 114 -7.50 4.53 14.45
C LEU A 114 -8.79 3.89 13.95
N VAL A 115 -9.91 4.05 14.66
CA VAL A 115 -11.23 3.61 14.17
C VAL A 115 -11.59 4.35 12.87
N LYS A 116 -11.33 5.65 12.81
CA LYS A 116 -11.63 6.48 11.64
C LYS A 116 -10.72 6.18 10.45
N SER A 117 -9.41 6.12 10.66
CA SER A 117 -8.42 5.90 9.60
C SER A 117 -8.45 4.47 9.07
N SER A 118 -8.71 3.50 9.97
CA SER A 118 -8.61 2.06 9.72
C SER A 118 -7.24 1.64 9.16
N ARG A 119 -6.17 2.39 9.45
CA ARG A 119 -4.82 2.18 8.93
C ARG A 119 -3.76 2.41 10.00
N VAL A 120 -2.75 1.55 10.01
CA VAL A 120 -1.54 1.66 10.84
C VAL A 120 -0.33 1.30 9.99
N THR A 121 0.66 2.18 9.96
CA THR A 121 1.98 1.85 9.40
C THR A 121 2.73 0.94 10.37
N LYS A 122 3.41 -0.08 9.84
CA LYS A 122 4.24 -0.95 10.69
C LYS A 122 5.38 -0.15 11.34
N PRO A 123 5.78 -0.47 12.58
CA PRO A 123 6.92 0.17 13.22
C PRO A 123 8.18 0.01 12.37
N MET A 124 8.97 1.08 12.25
CA MET A 124 10.18 1.10 11.43
C MET A 124 11.45 1.30 12.29
N VAL A 125 12.54 0.64 11.93
CA VAL A 125 13.89 0.95 12.43
C VAL A 125 14.45 2.19 11.76
N LYS A 126 15.43 2.82 12.42
CA LYS A 126 16.16 3.98 11.87
C LYS A 126 17.46 3.53 11.21
N ARG A 127 17.96 4.35 10.30
CA ARG A 127 19.28 4.12 9.70
C ARG A 127 20.36 4.19 10.78
N ASN A 128 21.28 3.22 10.76
CA ASN A 128 22.54 3.28 11.49
C ASN A 128 23.65 3.74 10.53
N PRO A 129 24.22 4.94 10.68
CA PRO A 129 25.28 5.42 9.79
C PRO A 129 26.55 4.55 9.78
N SER A 130 26.76 3.72 10.81
CA SER A 130 27.91 2.82 10.90
C SER A 130 27.71 1.50 10.16
N ASP A 131 26.48 1.19 9.72
CA ASP A 131 26.20 0.04 8.88
C ASP A 131 26.64 0.38 7.43
N PRO A 132 27.68 -0.29 6.90
CA PRO A 132 28.23 0.04 5.58
C PRO A 132 27.35 -0.47 4.44
N THR A 133 26.31 -1.25 4.73
CA THR A 133 25.51 -1.87 3.69
C THR A 133 24.62 -0.85 2.98
N THR A 134 24.64 -0.90 1.65
CA THR A 134 23.74 -0.10 0.80
C THR A 134 22.90 -1.05 -0.05
N ILE A 135 21.57 -0.92 0.06
CA ILE A 135 20.63 -1.59 -0.83
C ILE A 135 20.11 -0.57 -1.84
N ALA A 136 20.44 -0.79 -3.11
CA ALA A 136 19.90 0.00 -4.20
C ALA A 136 18.66 -0.70 -4.78
N ILE A 137 17.55 0.03 -4.87
CA ILE A 137 16.27 -0.46 -5.38
C ILE A 137 16.00 0.25 -6.71
N ILE A 138 15.98 -0.50 -7.80
CA ILE A 138 15.81 0.02 -9.16
C ILE A 138 14.34 -0.08 -9.55
N GLY A 139 13.62 1.04 -9.50
CA GLY A 139 12.22 1.16 -9.93
C GLY A 139 11.32 1.72 -8.82
N GLY A 140 10.81 2.94 -9.01
CA GLY A 140 9.88 3.62 -8.10
C GLY A 140 8.41 3.18 -8.24
N GLY A 141 8.17 1.92 -8.56
CA GLY A 141 6.81 1.33 -8.55
C GLY A 141 6.41 0.81 -7.16
N PRO A 142 5.21 0.20 -7.03
CA PRO A 142 4.76 -0.38 -5.76
C PRO A 142 5.71 -1.45 -5.22
N ALA A 143 6.31 -2.27 -6.08
CA ALA A 143 7.28 -3.29 -5.66
C ALA A 143 8.54 -2.67 -5.02
N GLY A 144 9.10 -1.61 -5.62
CA GLY A 144 10.27 -0.92 -5.07
C GLY A 144 9.97 -0.17 -3.78
N LEU A 145 8.81 0.51 -3.72
CA LEU A 145 8.35 1.15 -2.48
C LEU A 145 8.19 0.13 -1.35
N VAL A 146 7.45 -0.95 -1.59
CA VAL A 146 7.21 -2.00 -0.61
C VAL A 146 8.53 -2.62 -0.13
N CYS A 147 9.49 -2.87 -1.04
CA CYS A 147 10.80 -3.35 -0.65
C CYS A 147 11.50 -2.37 0.31
N ALA A 148 11.51 -1.08 -0.02
CA ALA A 148 12.12 -0.05 0.82
C ALA A 148 11.45 0.03 2.20
N GLU A 149 10.12 -0.05 2.26
CA GLU A 149 9.35 -0.06 3.50
C GLU A 149 9.66 -1.30 4.34
N VAL A 150 9.57 -2.50 3.76
CA VAL A 150 9.81 -3.77 4.45
C VAL A 150 11.22 -3.84 5.02
N LEU A 151 12.23 -3.36 4.31
CA LEU A 151 13.60 -3.28 4.84
C LEU A 151 13.64 -2.45 6.13
N ARG A 152 12.90 -1.33 6.18
CA ARG A 152 12.81 -0.50 7.38
C ARG A 152 11.88 -1.06 8.44
N GLN A 153 11.00 -2.02 8.16
CA GLN A 153 10.10 -2.58 9.17
C GLN A 153 10.89 -3.26 10.28
N LYS A 154 10.40 -3.15 11.53
CA LYS A 154 11.06 -3.68 12.72
C LYS A 154 11.33 -5.17 12.64
N GLU A 155 10.46 -5.91 11.97
CA GLU A 155 10.57 -7.35 11.75
C GLU A 155 11.75 -7.71 10.83
N CYS A 156 12.05 -6.88 9.82
CA CYS A 156 13.22 -7.05 8.95
C CYS A 156 14.49 -6.48 9.59
N GLY A 157 14.37 -5.30 10.22
CA GLY A 157 15.42 -4.68 11.01
C GLY A 157 16.63 -4.18 10.22
N PHE A 158 16.49 -3.89 8.92
CA PHE A 158 17.62 -3.42 8.10
C PHE A 158 17.95 -1.96 8.42
N THR A 159 19.18 -1.71 8.87
CA THR A 159 19.64 -0.38 9.32
C THR A 159 20.60 0.32 8.34
N GLY A 160 21.06 -0.34 7.28
CA GLY A 160 21.94 0.24 6.27
C GLY A 160 21.26 1.30 5.39
N ARG A 161 21.99 1.86 4.43
CA ARG A 161 21.46 2.85 3.47
C ARG A 161 20.50 2.19 2.48
N ILE A 162 19.36 2.81 2.23
CA ILE A 162 18.41 2.40 1.17
C ILE A 162 18.34 3.53 0.15
N VAL A 163 18.54 3.19 -1.12
CA VAL A 163 18.40 4.14 -2.24
C VAL A 163 17.35 3.61 -3.20
N LEU A 164 16.19 4.26 -3.25
CA LEU A 164 15.09 3.98 -4.18
C LEU A 164 15.23 4.87 -5.41
N ILE A 165 15.55 4.26 -6.55
CA ILE A 165 15.86 4.95 -7.80
C ILE A 165 14.68 4.82 -8.75
N CYS A 166 14.22 5.94 -9.29
CA CYS A 166 13.06 6.01 -10.17
C CYS A 166 13.38 6.84 -11.40
N MET A 167 13.14 6.26 -12.58
CA MET A 167 13.26 6.96 -13.86
C MET A 167 12.16 8.03 -14.04
N GLU A 168 10.96 7.81 -13.49
CA GLU A 168 9.88 8.79 -13.56
C GLU A 168 10.13 9.99 -12.63
N PRO A 169 9.63 11.18 -12.97
CA PRO A 169 9.79 12.39 -12.14
C PRO A 169 8.90 12.40 -10.88
N ASN A 170 8.06 11.38 -10.72
CA ASN A 170 7.01 11.29 -9.72
C ASN A 170 7.41 10.40 -8.54
N LEU A 171 6.89 10.69 -7.34
CA LEU A 171 6.92 9.75 -6.22
C LEU A 171 6.15 8.47 -6.58
N PRO A 172 6.48 7.30 -6.00
CA PRO A 172 5.69 6.08 -6.17
C PRO A 172 4.19 6.31 -5.98
N TYR A 173 3.40 5.87 -6.96
CA TYR A 173 1.97 6.11 -7.05
C TYR A 173 1.22 4.84 -7.44
N ASP A 174 -0.08 4.86 -7.19
CA ASP A 174 -0.98 3.77 -7.52
C ASP A 174 -1.31 3.74 -9.02
N ARG A 175 -0.56 2.92 -9.75
CA ARG A 175 -0.79 2.72 -11.19
C ARG A 175 -2.14 2.06 -11.51
N CYS A 176 -2.80 1.41 -10.55
CA CYS A 176 -4.14 0.86 -10.80
C CYS A 176 -5.17 1.95 -11.07
N LYS A 177 -4.93 3.19 -10.62
CA LYS A 177 -5.79 4.35 -10.90
C LYS A 177 -5.65 4.86 -12.33
N VAL A 178 -4.50 4.66 -12.98
CA VAL A 178 -4.20 5.14 -14.34
C VAL A 178 -5.24 4.70 -15.37
N GLY A 179 -5.75 3.48 -15.26
CA GLY A 179 -6.80 2.98 -16.16
C GLY A 179 -8.23 3.06 -15.63
N LYS A 180 -8.46 3.68 -14.46
CA LYS A 180 -9.76 3.63 -13.75
C LYS A 180 -10.36 5.01 -13.46
N ALA A 181 -9.59 6.08 -13.64
CA ALA A 181 -10.03 7.44 -13.40
C ALA A 181 -9.55 8.35 -14.53
N LEU A 182 -10.30 9.43 -14.75
CA LEU A 182 -9.96 10.49 -15.70
C LEU A 182 -9.42 11.70 -14.93
N GLU A 183 -8.73 12.61 -15.64
CA GLU A 183 -8.16 13.83 -15.06
C GLU A 183 -7.27 13.57 -13.83
N LEU A 184 -6.32 12.64 -13.96
CA LEU A 184 -5.51 12.19 -12.83
C LEU A 184 -4.48 13.25 -12.43
N LYS A 185 -4.53 13.65 -11.16
CA LYS A 185 -3.51 14.49 -10.53
C LYS A 185 -2.58 13.60 -9.71
N ILE A 186 -1.30 13.58 -10.06
CA ILE A 186 -0.30 12.69 -9.44
C ILE A 186 -0.35 12.73 -7.89
N GLY A 187 -0.47 13.92 -7.31
CA GLY A 187 -0.51 14.13 -5.86
C GLY A 187 -1.69 13.45 -5.15
N GLN A 188 -2.75 13.09 -5.86
CA GLN A 188 -3.92 12.39 -5.30
C GLN A 188 -3.74 10.86 -5.26
N ILE A 189 -2.78 10.33 -5.99
CA ILE A 189 -2.56 8.88 -6.14
C ILE A 189 -1.16 8.44 -5.72
N ILE A 190 -0.35 9.33 -5.13
CA ILE A 190 0.92 8.93 -4.49
C ILE A 190 0.64 7.96 -3.34
N LEU A 191 1.50 6.97 -3.20
CA LEU A 191 1.39 5.91 -2.18
C LEU A 191 1.90 6.37 -0.82
N ARG A 192 2.99 7.16 -0.82
CA ARG A 192 3.56 7.81 0.36
C ARG A 192 3.92 9.25 0.05
N LYS A 193 3.75 10.13 1.03
CA LYS A 193 4.20 11.53 0.96
C LYS A 193 5.72 11.59 1.06
N GLU A 194 6.32 12.67 0.56
CA GLU A 194 7.78 12.87 0.64
C GLU A 194 8.32 12.81 2.08
N SER A 195 7.54 13.27 3.05
CA SER A 195 7.90 13.22 4.48
C SER A 195 8.17 11.81 4.99
N PHE A 196 7.47 10.80 4.46
CA PHE A 196 7.65 9.40 4.85
C PHE A 196 9.07 8.90 4.57
N TYR A 197 9.58 9.18 3.36
CA TYR A 197 10.93 8.77 2.96
C TYR A 197 11.99 9.43 3.84
N LYS A 198 11.81 10.73 4.13
CA LYS A 198 12.69 11.50 5.03
C LYS A 198 12.64 10.94 6.45
N GLU A 199 11.45 10.65 6.96
CA GLU A 199 11.25 10.12 8.31
C GLU A 199 11.89 8.74 8.50
N HIS A 200 11.94 7.90 7.46
CA HIS A 200 12.46 6.53 7.56
C HIS A 200 13.84 6.34 6.91
N ASP A 201 14.56 7.43 6.64
CA ASP A 201 15.91 7.40 6.06
C ASP A 201 15.98 6.56 4.76
N ILE A 202 14.98 6.75 3.89
CA ILE A 202 14.92 6.16 2.55
C ILE A 202 15.29 7.28 1.56
N GLU A 203 16.43 7.12 0.89
CA GLU A 203 16.85 8.07 -0.14
C GLU A 203 16.07 7.80 -1.42
N PHE A 204 15.43 8.84 -1.96
CA PHE A 204 14.63 8.72 -3.18
C PHE A 204 15.24 9.55 -4.31
N MET A 205 15.69 8.88 -5.37
CA MET A 205 16.25 9.50 -6.57
C MET A 205 15.21 9.46 -7.70
N LYS A 206 14.51 10.58 -7.91
CA LYS A 206 13.58 10.75 -9.04
C LYS A 206 14.31 11.12 -10.33
N SER A 207 13.64 10.96 -11.47
CA SER A 207 14.18 11.31 -12.80
C SER A 207 15.58 10.72 -13.07
N THR A 208 15.86 9.54 -12.50
CA THR A 208 17.16 8.89 -12.57
C THR A 208 16.98 7.50 -13.17
N GLU A 209 17.46 7.33 -14.39
CA GLU A 209 17.53 6.02 -15.03
C GLU A 209 18.77 5.26 -14.55
N VAL A 210 18.66 3.95 -14.35
CA VAL A 210 19.84 3.07 -14.19
C VAL A 210 20.08 2.40 -15.53
N THR A 211 21.20 2.72 -16.16
CA THR A 211 21.55 2.28 -17.53
C THR A 211 22.41 1.02 -17.55
N GLY A 212 22.99 0.64 -16.40
CA GLY A 212 23.80 -0.56 -16.28
C GLY A 212 24.05 -0.98 -14.84
N ILE A 213 24.34 -2.27 -14.66
CA ILE A 213 24.73 -2.88 -13.39
C ILE A 213 26.07 -3.57 -13.60
N ASP A 214 27.11 -3.11 -12.90
CA ASP A 214 28.37 -3.82 -12.79
C ASP A 214 28.33 -4.67 -11.51
N THR A 215 28.32 -5.99 -11.68
CA THR A 215 28.26 -6.95 -10.56
C THR A 215 29.62 -7.24 -9.97
N SER A 216 30.71 -6.96 -10.71
CA SER A 216 32.08 -7.20 -10.27
C SER A 216 32.56 -6.08 -9.36
N SER A 217 32.39 -4.83 -9.78
CA SER A 217 32.73 -3.65 -8.97
C SER A 217 31.60 -3.23 -8.01
N LYS A 218 30.40 -3.80 -8.16
CA LYS A 218 29.18 -3.45 -7.42
C LYS A 218 28.77 -1.99 -7.58
N ILE A 219 28.71 -1.54 -8.83
CA ILE A 219 28.35 -0.18 -9.22
C ILE A 219 27.11 -0.19 -10.11
N LEU A 220 26.18 0.73 -9.85
CA LEU A 220 25.10 1.09 -10.77
C LEU A 220 25.53 2.29 -11.60
N LYS A 221 25.38 2.19 -12.93
CA LYS A 221 25.57 3.31 -13.85
C LYS A 221 24.27 4.08 -13.96
N LEU A 222 24.30 5.37 -13.65
CA LEU A 222 23.13 6.24 -13.73
C LEU A 222 23.10 6.99 -15.07
N GLY A 223 21.91 7.25 -15.59
CA GLY A 223 21.70 8.01 -16.82
C GLY A 223 22.20 9.46 -16.73
N THR A 224 22.45 9.96 -15.52
CA THR A 224 23.10 11.25 -15.25
C THR A 224 24.61 11.23 -15.51
N GLY A 225 25.22 10.07 -15.78
CA GLY A 225 26.66 9.89 -15.97
C GLY A 225 27.44 9.65 -14.67
N SER A 226 26.78 9.69 -13.51
CA SER A 226 27.35 9.34 -12.21
C SER A 226 27.19 7.85 -11.90
N ASP A 227 28.05 7.35 -11.04
CA ASP A 227 28.00 5.97 -10.53
C ASP A 227 27.46 5.92 -9.09
N LEU A 228 26.79 4.82 -8.73
CA LEU A 228 26.33 4.53 -7.38
C LEU A 228 26.82 3.15 -6.92
N GLU A 229 27.67 3.14 -5.90
CA GLU A 229 28.09 1.91 -5.24
C GLU A 229 26.95 1.27 -4.44
N TYR A 230 26.87 -0.06 -4.48
CA TYR A 230 25.87 -0.82 -3.74
C TYR A 230 26.46 -2.09 -3.11
N THR A 231 25.80 -2.60 -2.08
CA THR A 231 26.09 -3.92 -1.51
C THR A 231 25.16 -4.99 -2.06
N LYS A 232 23.88 -4.66 -2.19
CA LYS A 232 22.84 -5.48 -2.83
C LYS A 232 21.97 -4.60 -3.73
N VAL A 233 21.41 -5.22 -4.77
CA VAL A 233 20.48 -4.56 -5.70
C VAL A 233 19.17 -5.33 -5.74
N PHE A 234 18.04 -4.60 -5.72
CA PHE A 234 16.71 -5.13 -5.97
C PHE A 234 16.15 -4.51 -7.25
N ILE A 235 15.88 -5.35 -8.26
CA ILE A 235 15.39 -4.88 -9.56
C ILE A 235 13.86 -4.96 -9.58
N ALA A 236 13.22 -3.79 -9.61
CA ALA A 236 11.78 -3.58 -9.55
C ALA A 236 11.29 -2.66 -10.69
N THR A 237 11.91 -2.75 -11.86
CA THR A 237 11.65 -1.87 -13.03
C THR A 237 10.26 -2.05 -13.63
N GLY A 238 9.57 -3.15 -13.31
CA GLY A 238 8.26 -3.47 -13.86
C GLY A 238 8.35 -3.80 -15.35
N GLY A 239 7.35 -3.35 -16.11
CA GLY A 239 7.28 -3.57 -17.55
C GLY A 239 6.82 -2.33 -18.31
N LEU A 240 7.05 -2.36 -19.62
CA LEU A 240 6.64 -1.34 -20.58
C LEU A 240 5.38 -1.80 -21.32
N ALA A 241 4.52 -0.86 -21.68
CA ALA A 241 3.38 -1.15 -22.54
C ALA A 241 3.89 -1.46 -23.97
N ARG A 242 3.46 -2.60 -24.52
CA ARG A 242 3.88 -3.03 -25.86
C ARG A 242 3.15 -2.20 -26.92
N ARG A 243 3.91 -1.55 -27.79
CA ARG A 243 3.37 -1.00 -29.04
C ARG A 243 3.42 -2.06 -30.15
N PRO A 244 2.36 -2.25 -30.93
CA PRO A 244 2.38 -3.18 -32.06
C PRO A 244 3.33 -2.66 -33.14
N ASN A 245 4.10 -3.57 -33.75
CA ASN A 245 4.95 -3.25 -34.89
C ASN A 245 4.13 -3.28 -36.18
N VAL A 246 3.30 -2.26 -36.39
CA VAL A 246 2.44 -2.10 -37.58
C VAL A 246 2.53 -0.66 -38.09
N PRO A 247 2.32 -0.42 -39.40
CA PRO A 247 2.32 0.93 -39.96
C PRO A 247 1.35 1.85 -39.20
N GLY A 248 1.81 3.05 -38.86
CA GLY A 248 1.01 4.05 -38.14
C GLY A 248 0.93 3.90 -36.62
N SER A 249 1.61 2.92 -36.00
CA SER A 249 1.58 2.75 -34.53
C SER A 249 2.25 3.88 -33.73
N ASN A 250 2.92 4.81 -34.42
CA ASN A 250 3.56 6.01 -33.90
C ASN A 250 2.81 7.31 -34.23
N LEU A 251 1.61 7.24 -34.82
CA LEU A 251 0.78 8.42 -35.04
C LEU A 251 0.45 9.11 -33.71
N LYS A 252 0.32 10.44 -33.73
CA LYS A 252 0.15 11.27 -32.51
C LYS A 252 -1.06 10.90 -31.66
N ASN A 253 -2.09 10.32 -32.26
CA ASN A 253 -3.32 9.88 -31.61
C ASN A 253 -3.30 8.39 -31.19
N VAL A 254 -2.16 7.71 -31.31
CA VAL A 254 -1.98 6.30 -30.91
C VAL A 254 -1.21 6.24 -29.59
N PHE A 255 -1.92 5.90 -28.52
CA PHE A 255 -1.40 5.89 -27.16
C PHE A 255 -1.19 4.47 -26.63
N VAL A 256 -0.31 4.38 -25.64
CA VAL A 256 -0.35 3.30 -24.64
C VAL A 256 -0.92 3.89 -23.36
N LEU A 257 -1.28 3.04 -22.40
CA LEU A 257 -1.77 3.47 -21.09
C LEU A 257 -0.95 2.81 -19.99
N ARG A 258 0.09 3.49 -19.50
CA ARG A 258 0.99 2.97 -18.47
C ARG A 258 1.30 3.98 -17.36
N THR A 259 1.45 5.25 -17.69
CA THR A 259 1.76 6.31 -16.74
C THR A 259 0.60 7.30 -16.59
N VAL A 260 0.70 8.22 -15.62
CA VAL A 260 -0.29 9.29 -15.44
C VAL A 260 -0.29 10.22 -16.67
N GLU A 261 0.89 10.47 -17.23
CA GLU A 261 1.07 11.28 -18.42
C GLU A 261 0.36 10.66 -19.63
N ASP A 262 0.44 9.34 -19.80
CA ASP A 262 -0.33 8.62 -20.83
C ASP A 262 -1.85 8.83 -20.67
N SER A 263 -2.36 8.66 -19.43
CA SER A 263 -3.79 8.83 -19.14
C SER A 263 -4.27 10.25 -19.41
N ASN A 264 -3.49 11.25 -19.02
CA ASN A 264 -3.86 12.65 -19.22
C ASN A 264 -3.77 13.04 -20.70
N ALA A 265 -2.77 12.56 -21.44
CA ALA A 265 -2.66 12.78 -22.88
C ALA A 265 -3.85 12.19 -23.65
N ILE A 266 -4.37 11.03 -23.23
CA ILE A 266 -5.59 10.45 -23.78
C ILE A 266 -6.80 11.32 -23.40
N TYR A 267 -6.93 11.70 -22.12
CA TYR A 267 -8.04 12.51 -21.62
C TYR A 267 -8.19 13.83 -22.37
N ASP A 268 -7.08 14.52 -22.65
CA ASP A 268 -7.06 15.81 -23.34
C ASP A 268 -7.63 15.74 -24.78
N LEU A 269 -7.69 14.55 -25.38
CA LEU A 269 -8.24 14.33 -26.72
C LEU A 269 -9.68 13.83 -26.70
N ILE A 270 -10.19 13.37 -25.57
CA ILE A 270 -11.55 12.84 -25.45
C ILE A 270 -12.55 14.01 -25.45
N ASN A 271 -13.47 13.98 -26.41
CA ASN A 271 -14.61 14.86 -26.48
C ASN A 271 -15.84 14.08 -27.00
N LYS A 272 -17.00 14.71 -27.08
CA LYS A 272 -18.26 14.05 -27.47
C LYS A 272 -18.26 13.48 -28.89
N GLU A 273 -17.37 13.95 -29.75
CA GLU A 273 -17.26 13.56 -31.17
C GLU A 273 -16.11 12.56 -31.41
N ALA A 274 -15.32 12.25 -30.37
CA ALA A 274 -14.16 11.37 -30.48
C ALA A 274 -14.59 9.92 -30.76
N ASN A 275 -13.98 9.33 -31.80
CA ASN A 275 -14.09 7.91 -32.09
C ASN A 275 -12.89 7.17 -31.48
N ILE A 276 -13.15 6.25 -30.55
CA ILE A 276 -12.11 5.55 -29.79
C ILE A 276 -12.02 4.10 -30.26
N VAL A 277 -10.80 3.65 -30.57
CA VAL A 277 -10.48 2.25 -30.86
C VAL A 277 -9.53 1.73 -29.79
N VAL A 278 -9.93 0.66 -29.10
CA VAL A 278 -9.10 -0.01 -28.10
C VAL A 278 -8.50 -1.27 -28.71
N LEU A 279 -7.17 -1.32 -28.84
CA LEU A 279 -6.46 -2.48 -29.35
C LEU A 279 -5.96 -3.35 -28.19
N GLY A 280 -6.71 -4.42 -27.91
CA GLY A 280 -6.47 -5.34 -26.80
C GLY A 280 -7.51 -5.17 -25.69
N ALA A 281 -8.23 -6.24 -25.35
CA ALA A 281 -9.37 -6.21 -24.43
C ALA A 281 -9.14 -7.06 -23.15
N SER A 282 -7.86 -7.20 -22.76
CA SER A 282 -7.48 -7.96 -21.56
C SER A 282 -7.07 -7.02 -20.43
N TYR A 283 -7.19 -7.50 -19.20
CA TYR A 283 -6.71 -6.84 -17.98
C TYR A 283 -5.36 -7.39 -17.48
N ARG A 284 -4.75 -8.31 -18.23
CA ARG A 284 -3.46 -8.95 -17.90
C ARG A 284 -2.29 -8.27 -18.59
#